data_AF-A0A0A7PDY1-F1
#
_entry.id   AF-A0A0A7PDY1-F1
#
_cell.length_a   1.000
_cell.length_b   1.000
_cell.length_c   1.000
_cell.angle_alpha   90.00
_cell.angle_beta   90.00
_cell.angle_gamma   90.00
#
_symmetry.space_group_name_H-M   'P 1'
#
loop_
_entity.id
_entity.type
_entity.pdbx_description
1 polymer ?
#
loop_
_entity_poly.entity_id
_entity_poly.type
_entity_poly.pdbx_seq_one_letter_code
_entity_poly.pdbx_strand_id
1 'polypeptide(L)'
;MSVYVDDVRHGFGNMVMCHLWADTLDELLAMVDKIGVQRKWIQGHPTLSFGKHRKASWVHFDIALSKKAMAIKAGAILTDRFGPVEHTSRLDIASGEPALVERGNRMLAMVANCRAMREAASA
;
A
#
# COMPACT_ATOMS: atom_id res chain seq x y z
N MET A 1 -6.37 -12.21 -6.64
CA MET A 1 -6.01 -11.98 -5.25
C MET A 1 -4.50 -11.83 -5.25
N SER A 2 -4.07 -10.62 -4.91
CA SER A 2 -2.84 -10.02 -5.42
C SER A 2 -2.13 -9.21 -4.35
N VAL A 3 -0.80 -9.16 -4.48
CA VAL A 3 0.07 -8.34 -3.63
C VAL A 3 0.55 -7.17 -4.46
N TYR A 4 0.61 -6.00 -3.86
CA TYR A 4 0.94 -4.75 -4.53
C TYR A 4 2.10 -4.07 -3.83
N VAL A 5 2.93 -3.39 -4.61
CA VAL A 5 3.99 -2.51 -4.10
C VAL A 5 3.96 -1.22 -4.88
N ASP A 6 4.07 -0.08 -4.20
CA ASP A 6 4.04 1.22 -4.88
C ASP A 6 5.42 1.73 -5.27
N ASP A 7 5.45 2.84 -6.03
CA ASP A 7 6.67 3.55 -6.42
C ASP A 7 6.93 4.85 -5.64
N VAL A 8 6.36 4.96 -4.44
CA VAL A 8 6.78 6.03 -3.53
C VAL A 8 8.19 5.79 -3.03
N ARG A 9 8.88 6.86 -2.62
CA ARG A 9 10.24 6.80 -2.08
C ARG A 9 10.28 7.57 -0.78
N HIS A 10 10.08 6.88 0.33
CA HIS A 10 10.12 7.45 1.67
C HIS A 10 11.49 7.18 2.31
N GLY A 11 12.18 8.23 2.77
CA GLY A 11 13.46 8.07 3.45
C GLY A 11 13.30 7.49 4.86
N PHE A 12 14.14 6.53 5.22
CA PHE A 12 14.25 5.98 6.56
C PHE A 12 15.72 5.70 6.91
N GLY A 13 16.36 6.66 7.57
CA GLY A 13 17.82 6.66 7.73
C GLY A 13 18.51 6.63 6.35
N ASN A 14 19.38 5.64 6.13
CA ASN A 14 20.06 5.44 4.85
C ASN A 14 19.26 4.58 3.84
N MET A 15 18.02 4.20 4.18
CA MET A 15 17.17 3.38 3.33
C MET A 15 16.09 4.21 2.65
N VAL A 16 15.61 3.72 1.50
CA VAL A 16 14.41 4.20 0.83
C VAL A 16 13.38 3.09 0.89
N MET A 17 12.19 3.47 1.35
CA MET A 17 11.07 2.58 1.64
C MET A 17 9.92 2.82 0.66
N CYS A 18 9.18 1.75 0.37
CA CYS A 18 7.93 1.70 -0.38
C CYS A 18 6.88 0.94 0.44
N HIS A 19 5.60 1.12 0.13
CA HIS A 19 4.54 0.35 0.80
C HIS A 19 4.30 -0.97 0.07
N LEU A 20 4.02 -2.03 0.84
CA LEU A 20 3.59 -3.34 0.38
C LEU A 20 2.27 -3.72 1.07
N TRP A 21 1.25 -4.08 0.29
CA TRP A 21 -0.06 -4.51 0.80
C TRP A 21 -0.65 -5.60 -0.10
N ALA A 22 -1.76 -6.20 0.31
CA ALA A 22 -2.44 -7.25 -0.47
C ALA A 22 -3.95 -7.17 -0.27
N ASP A 23 -4.69 -7.93 -1.07
CA ASP A 23 -6.14 -8.08 -0.93
C ASP A 23 -6.51 -8.79 0.38
N THR A 24 -5.64 -9.71 0.86
CA THR A 24 -5.83 -10.43 2.13
C THR A 24 -4.58 -10.42 3.02
N LEU A 25 -4.79 -10.62 4.33
CA LEU A 25 -3.71 -10.71 5.30
C LEU A 25 -2.77 -11.90 5.01
N ASP A 26 -3.32 -13.06 4.65
CA ASP A 26 -2.54 -14.28 4.41
C ASP A 26 -1.59 -14.11 3.22
N GLU A 27 -2.03 -13.47 2.14
CA GLU A 27 -1.18 -13.16 0.99
C GLU A 27 -0.07 -12.18 1.35
N LEU A 28 -0.39 -11.16 2.14
CA LEU A 28 0.59 -10.19 2.60
C LEU A 28 1.67 -10.86 3.46
N LEU A 29 1.25 -11.72 4.41
CA LEU A 29 2.14 -12.47 5.28
C LEU A 29 3.00 -13.48 4.48
N ALA A 30 2.39 -14.17 3.51
CA ALA A 30 3.11 -15.08 2.63
C ALA A 30 4.16 -14.35 1.76
N MET A 31 3.84 -13.16 1.25
CA MET A 31 4.81 -12.36 0.48
C MET A 31 5.98 -11.93 1.36
N VAL A 32 5.73 -11.39 2.56
CA VAL A 32 6.83 -10.91 3.42
C VAL A 32 7.75 -12.05 3.85
N ASP A 33 7.21 -13.24 4.12
CA ASP A 33 8.03 -14.43 4.38
C ASP A 33 8.90 -14.79 3.17
N LYS A 34 8.30 -14.82 1.98
CA LYS A 34 9.00 -15.14 0.72
C LYS A 34 10.14 -14.18 0.40
N ILE A 35 9.99 -12.89 0.71
CA ILE A 35 11.04 -11.88 0.49
C ILE A 35 11.93 -11.66 1.71
N GLY A 36 11.72 -12.39 2.81
CA GLY A 36 12.51 -12.31 4.03
C GLY A 36 12.37 -10.98 4.78
N VAL A 37 11.14 -10.45 4.86
CA VAL A 37 10.76 -9.32 5.72
C VAL A 37 10.11 -9.89 6.98
N GLN A 38 10.54 -9.46 8.16
CA GLN A 38 10.02 -9.97 9.43
C GLN A 38 8.57 -9.50 9.65
N ARG A 39 7.65 -10.44 9.90
CA ARG A 39 6.21 -10.18 10.14
C ARG A 39 5.93 -9.15 11.24
N LYS A 40 6.83 -8.99 12.21
CA LYS A 40 6.70 -7.99 13.29
C LYS A 40 6.58 -6.55 12.79
N TRP A 41 7.03 -6.27 11.56
CA TRP A 41 6.98 -4.94 10.95
C TRP A 41 5.63 -4.59 10.31
N ILE A 42 4.62 -5.45 10.45
CA ILE A 42 3.25 -5.16 9.99
C ILE A 42 2.71 -3.90 10.67
N GLN A 43 2.08 -3.03 9.89
CA GLN A 43 1.44 -1.80 10.35
C GLN A 43 -0.07 -1.89 10.15
N GLY A 44 -0.85 -1.21 10.98
CA GLY A 44 -2.31 -1.10 10.89
C GLY A 44 -3.11 -2.32 11.36
N HIS A 45 -2.47 -3.45 11.69
CA HIS A 45 -3.18 -4.61 12.20
C HIS A 45 -3.49 -4.46 13.70
N PRO A 46 -4.73 -4.71 14.17
CA PRO A 46 -5.13 -4.44 15.55
C PRO A 46 -4.32 -5.21 16.59
N THR A 47 -3.92 -6.45 16.29
CA THR A 47 -3.23 -7.33 17.25
C THR A 47 -1.80 -7.70 16.87
N LEU A 48 -1.42 -7.58 15.60
CA LEU A 48 -0.10 -8.02 15.11
C LEU A 48 0.89 -6.85 15.07
N SER A 49 0.39 -5.62 14.85
CA SER A 49 1.20 -4.41 14.91
C SER A 49 1.49 -4.02 16.35
N PHE A 50 2.69 -3.50 16.59
CA PHE A 50 3.15 -3.06 17.91
C PHE A 50 3.19 -1.52 18.04
N GLY A 51 3.03 -1.04 19.27
CA GLY A 51 3.18 0.38 19.61
C GLY A 51 2.39 1.33 18.71
N LYS A 52 3.07 2.36 18.20
CA LYS A 52 2.48 3.37 17.31
C LYS A 52 2.06 2.83 15.94
N HIS A 53 2.62 1.71 15.48
CA HIS A 53 2.33 1.16 14.15
C HIS A 53 0.92 0.60 14.02
N ARG A 54 0.26 0.31 15.14
CA ARG A 54 -1.17 -0.05 15.16
C ARG A 54 -2.09 1.09 14.68
N LYS A 55 -1.61 2.33 14.71
CA LYS A 55 -2.39 3.53 14.33
C LYS A 55 -2.39 3.81 12.83
N ALA A 56 -1.67 3.04 12.02
CA ALA A 56 -1.77 3.19 10.58
C ALA A 56 -3.20 2.89 10.10
N SER A 57 -3.69 3.67 9.13
CA SER A 57 -5.07 3.61 8.68
C SER A 57 -5.41 2.38 7.82
N TRP A 58 -4.43 1.57 7.44
CA TRP A 58 -4.64 0.30 6.75
C TRP A 58 -3.50 -0.69 7.02
N VAL A 59 -3.75 -1.97 6.74
CA VAL A 59 -2.78 -3.06 6.93
C VAL A 59 -1.75 -3.09 5.82
N HIS A 60 -0.47 -2.91 6.15
CA HIS A 60 0.64 -2.93 5.18
C HIS A 60 2.00 -3.18 5.84
N PHE A 61 3.04 -3.26 5.01
CA PHE A 61 4.45 -3.19 5.41
C PHE A 61 5.14 -2.04 4.67
N ASP A 62 6.11 -1.41 5.34
CA ASP A 62 7.14 -0.61 4.67
C ASP A 62 8.31 -1.53 4.33
N ILE A 63 8.73 -1.55 3.07
CA ILE A 63 9.83 -2.39 2.59
C ILE A 63 10.89 -1.57 1.87
N ALA A 64 12.16 -1.95 2.05
CA ALA A 64 13.28 -1.30 1.36
C ALA A 64 13.27 -1.60 -0.17
N LEU A 65 13.92 -0.76 -0.97
CA LEU A 65 14.00 -0.94 -2.44
C LEU A 65 14.49 -2.34 -2.87
N SER A 66 15.44 -2.94 -2.14
CA SER A 66 15.91 -4.31 -2.42
C SER A 66 14.80 -5.34 -2.22
N LYS A 67 13.97 -5.19 -1.20
CA LYS A 67 12.81 -6.04 -0.92
C LYS A 67 11.68 -5.81 -1.91
N LYS A 68 11.47 -4.56 -2.36
CA LYS A 68 10.56 -4.25 -3.47
C LYS A 68 10.94 -5.02 -4.73
N ALA A 69 12.21 -5.02 -5.12
CA ALA A 69 12.68 -5.78 -6.28
C ALA A 69 12.40 -7.30 -6.13
N MET A 70 12.61 -7.85 -4.93
CA MET A 70 12.27 -9.25 -4.64
C MET A 70 10.76 -9.51 -4.70
N ALA A 71 9.93 -8.59 -4.19
CA ALA A 71 8.48 -8.71 -4.22
C ALA A 71 7.94 -8.73 -5.64
N ILE A 72 8.43 -7.82 -6.51
CA ILE A 72 8.06 -7.79 -7.94
C ILE A 72 8.46 -9.10 -8.63
N LYS A 73 9.70 -9.57 -8.41
CA LYS A 73 10.16 -10.87 -8.93
C LYS A 73 9.31 -12.04 -8.42
N ALA A 74 8.75 -11.92 -7.21
CA ALA A 74 7.88 -12.91 -6.60
C ALA A 74 6.41 -12.83 -7.02
N GLY A 75 6.04 -11.85 -7.87
CA GLY A 75 4.70 -11.68 -8.44
C GLY A 75 3.90 -10.48 -7.89
N ALA A 76 4.50 -9.61 -7.09
CA ALA A 76 3.83 -8.39 -6.64
C ALA A 76 3.61 -7.42 -7.83
N ILE A 77 2.43 -6.84 -7.90
CA ILE A 77 2.05 -5.85 -8.91
C ILE A 77 2.62 -4.49 -8.49
N LEU A 78 3.48 -3.94 -9.35
CA LEU A 78 3.97 -2.57 -9.17
C LEU A 78 2.83 -1.59 -9.48
N THR A 79 2.54 -0.70 -8.54
CA THR A 79 1.64 0.44 -8.74
C THR A 79 2.42 1.73 -8.84
N ASP A 80 1.75 2.78 -9.31
CA ASP A 80 2.25 4.14 -9.15
C ASP A 80 2.16 4.60 -7.68
N ARG A 81 2.53 5.87 -7.45
CA ARG A 81 2.47 6.50 -6.13
C ARG A 81 1.05 6.63 -5.54
N PHE A 82 0.01 6.46 -6.35
CA PHE A 82 -1.38 6.63 -5.93
C PHE A 82 -2.02 5.31 -5.51
N GLY A 83 -1.36 4.17 -5.74
CA GLY A 83 -1.83 2.84 -5.36
C GLY A 83 -2.37 2.74 -3.92
N PRO A 84 -1.65 3.22 -2.88
CA PRO A 84 -2.17 3.18 -1.50
C PRO A 84 -3.44 4.01 -1.29
N VAL A 85 -3.54 5.18 -1.95
CA VAL A 85 -4.72 6.04 -1.85
C VAL A 85 -5.91 5.35 -2.51
N GLU A 86 -5.71 4.75 -3.68
CA GLU A 86 -6.74 3.98 -4.37
C GLU A 86 -7.22 2.78 -3.54
N HIS A 87 -6.29 2.02 -2.96
CA HIS A 87 -6.59 0.88 -2.09
C HIS A 87 -7.42 1.30 -0.87
N THR A 88 -6.95 2.30 -0.12
CA THR A 88 -7.66 2.80 1.07
C THR A 88 -9.02 3.42 0.74
N SER A 89 -9.14 4.09 -0.41
CA SER A 89 -10.43 4.64 -0.87
C SER A 89 -11.43 3.53 -1.20
N ARG A 90 -10.98 2.40 -1.74
CA ARG A 90 -11.83 1.23 -1.95
C ARG A 90 -12.28 0.60 -0.63
N LEU A 91 -11.41 0.54 0.37
CA LEU A 91 -11.77 0.07 1.71
C LEU A 91 -12.83 0.98 2.36
N ASP A 92 -12.65 2.30 2.25
CA ASP A 92 -13.62 3.29 2.70
C ASP A 92 -15.00 3.07 2.05
N ILE A 93 -15.05 2.86 0.73
CA ILE A 93 -16.29 2.57 0.02
C ILE A 93 -16.89 1.24 0.46
N ALA A 94 -16.07 0.20 0.60
CA ALA A 94 -16.51 -1.13 1.02
C ALA A 94 -17.04 -1.16 2.46
N SER A 95 -16.67 -0.19 3.30
CA SER A 95 -17.17 -0.09 4.68
C SER A 95 -18.68 0.17 4.75
N GLY A 96 -19.27 0.80 3.72
CA GLY A 96 -20.67 1.22 3.70
C GLY A 96 -20.99 2.43 4.58
N GLU A 97 -20.04 2.92 5.38
CA GLU A 97 -20.23 4.10 6.24
C GLU A 97 -20.35 5.37 5.37
N PRO A 98 -21.47 6.10 5.41
CA PRO A 98 -21.75 7.15 4.42
C PRO A 98 -20.63 8.19 4.25
N ALA A 99 -20.03 8.64 5.37
CA ALA A 99 -18.94 9.60 5.34
C ALA A 99 -17.65 9.03 4.74
N LEU A 100 -17.34 7.75 4.98
CA LEU A 100 -16.19 7.08 4.40
C LEU A 100 -16.43 6.80 2.92
N VAL A 101 -17.61 6.34 2.54
CA VAL A 101 -17.99 6.13 1.14
C VAL A 101 -17.83 7.42 0.32
N GLU A 102 -18.33 8.55 0.84
CA GLU A 102 -18.18 9.85 0.19
C GLU A 102 -16.69 10.25 0.05
N ARG A 103 -15.91 10.08 1.13
CA ARG A 103 -14.47 10.32 1.12
C ARG A 103 -13.76 9.45 0.08
N GLY A 104 -14.02 8.16 0.06
CA GLY A 104 -13.40 7.22 -0.87
C GLY A 104 -13.69 7.57 -2.33
N ASN A 105 -14.95 7.86 -2.67
CA ASN A 105 -15.31 8.30 -4.03
C ASN A 105 -14.59 9.58 -4.44
N ARG A 106 -14.51 10.57 -3.54
CA ARG A 106 -13.79 11.83 -3.77
C ARG A 106 -12.30 11.60 -4.03
N MET A 107 -11.67 10.73 -3.25
CA MET A 107 -10.25 10.42 -3.37
C MET A 107 -9.95 9.63 -4.66
N LEU A 108 -10.82 8.70 -5.07
CA LEU A 108 -10.69 8.01 -6.35
C LEU A 108 -10.78 8.99 -7.54
N ALA A 109 -11.73 9.93 -7.50
CA ALA A 109 -11.83 10.97 -8.52
C ALA A 109 -10.58 11.86 -8.56
N MET A 110 -10.03 12.23 -7.40
CA MET A 110 -8.77 12.97 -7.31
C MET A 110 -7.60 12.20 -7.95
N VAL A 111 -7.47 10.90 -7.63
CA VAL A 111 -6.42 10.04 -8.21
C VAL A 111 -6.54 9.96 -9.73
N ALA A 112 -7.76 9.75 -10.25
CA ALA A 112 -8.01 9.72 -11.69
C ALA A 112 -7.57 11.04 -12.37
N ASN A 113 -7.96 12.18 -11.81
CA ASN A 113 -7.55 13.49 -12.32
C ASN A 113 -6.02 13.67 -12.29
N CYS A 114 -5.36 13.30 -11.19
CA CYS A 114 -3.91 13.40 -11.08
C CYS A 114 -3.17 12.51 -12.10
N ARG A 115 -3.68 11.32 -12.40
CA ARG A 115 -3.12 10.43 -13.42
C ARG A 115 -3.29 11.02 -14.82
N ALA A 116 -4.50 11.47 -15.16
CA ALA A 116 -4.79 12.10 -16.45
C ALA A 116 -3.90 13.35 -16.71
N MET A 117 -3.71 14.20 -15.69
CA MET A 117 -2.81 15.35 -15.80
C MET A 117 -1.35 14.95 -16.04
N ARG A 118 -0.87 13.87 -15.43
CA ARG A 118 0.50 13.38 -15.63
C ARG A 118 0.69 12.78 -17.02
N GLU A 119 -0.29 12.03 -17.51
CA GLU A 119 -0.27 11.48 -18.87
C GLU A 119 -0.23 12.62 -19.90
N ALA A 120 -1.08 13.64 -19.75
CA ALA A 120 -1.08 14.81 -20.62
C ALA A 120 0.23 15.62 -20.58
N ALA A 121 0.92 15.65 -19.43
CA ALA A 121 2.22 16.32 -19.30
C ALA A 121 3.40 15.49 -19.85
N SER A 122 3.20 14.21 -20.12
CA SER A 122 4.23 13.28 -20.63
C SER A 122 4.07 12.96 -22.12
N ALA A 123 3.03 13.50 -22.76
CA ALA A 123 2.73 13.41 -24.19
C ALA A 123 3.27 14.63 -24.94
#